data_AF-A0A7T1ANJ1-F1
#
_entry.id   AF-A0A7T1ANJ1-F1
#
_cell.length_a   1.000
_cell.length_b   1.000
_cell.length_c   1.000
_cell.angle_alpha   90.00
_cell.angle_beta   90.00
_cell.angle_gamma   90.00
#
_symmetry.space_group_name_H-M   'P 1'
#
loop_
_entity.id
_entity.type
_entity.pdbx_description
1 polymer ?
#
loop_
_entity_poly.entity_id
_entity_poly.type
_entity_poly.pdbx_seq_one_letter_code
_entity_poly.pdbx_strand_id
1 'polypeptide(L)'
;MKIKFFTILYVLLVFSQGVFADSPATSTPFSEAYLDIPLVKIAQEQGVLNEEMCRFLTDLNISLDQKAALVNALGWKFEGKKNTEIFTQYLMKKYRFQTKDLPIYALNRSELMCLGYLKLLDDYFHPLEAMKILERALKIKPKSFTVNIVTAIARGQVAFDYDWCQIWCFAETVLNNKSLEEDFRPEATSIIVDYLILYRDSCFE
;
A
#
# COMPACT_ATOMS: atom_id res chain seq x y z
N MET A 1 58.22 -12.06 -29.83
CA MET A 1 58.05 -12.65 -28.48
C MET A 1 57.87 -11.54 -27.47
N LYS A 2 56.91 -11.72 -26.54
CA LYS A 2 56.51 -10.86 -25.39
C LYS A 2 55.35 -9.88 -25.64
N ILE A 3 54.17 -10.46 -25.48
CA ILE A 3 52.90 -9.89 -25.04
C ILE A 3 53.10 -8.85 -23.94
N LYS A 4 52.46 -7.68 -24.06
CA LYS A 4 51.89 -6.95 -22.93
C LYS A 4 50.52 -6.39 -23.31
N PHE A 5 49.52 -7.24 -23.09
CA PHE A 5 48.15 -6.87 -22.81
C PHE A 5 48.19 -5.86 -21.64
N PHE A 6 47.86 -4.60 -21.88
CA PHE A 6 47.61 -3.63 -20.80
C PHE A 6 46.29 -2.92 -21.09
N THR A 7 45.25 -3.61 -20.63
CA THR A 7 44.19 -3.02 -19.80
C THR A 7 43.22 -2.07 -20.51
N ILE A 8 42.32 -2.69 -21.27
CA ILE A 8 40.92 -2.23 -21.36
C ILE A 8 40.34 -2.33 -19.95
N LEU A 9 40.43 -1.26 -19.18
CA LEU A 9 39.69 -1.10 -17.92
C LEU A 9 39.46 0.39 -17.66
N TYR A 10 38.78 1.06 -18.59
CA TYR A 10 38.04 2.26 -18.21
C TYR A 10 36.65 1.79 -17.77
N VAL A 11 36.67 1.30 -16.53
CA VAL A 11 35.60 1.37 -15.53
C VAL A 11 34.24 1.67 -16.13
N LEU A 12 33.46 0.59 -16.27
CA LEU A 12 32.02 0.60 -16.13
C LEU A 12 31.66 1.63 -15.06
N LEU A 13 31.15 2.79 -15.50
CA LEU A 13 30.30 3.63 -14.68
C LEU A 13 29.15 2.70 -14.28
N VAL A 14 29.32 2.07 -13.12
CA VAL A 14 28.24 1.48 -12.35
C VAL A 14 27.33 2.66 -12.07
N PHE A 15 26.37 2.87 -12.97
CA PHE A 15 25.11 3.46 -12.57
C PHE A 15 24.61 2.54 -11.47
N SER A 16 24.87 2.89 -10.21
CA SER A 16 23.94 2.57 -9.15
C SER A 16 22.66 3.31 -9.53
N GLN A 17 21.89 2.70 -10.43
CA GLN A 17 20.45 2.89 -10.40
C GLN A 17 20.09 2.47 -8.97
N GLY A 18 19.94 3.45 -8.08
CA GLY A 18 19.38 3.20 -6.77
C GLY A 18 18.12 2.42 -7.04
N VAL A 19 18.07 1.19 -6.58
CA VAL A 19 16.86 0.38 -6.73
C VAL A 19 15.87 1.03 -5.76
N PHE A 20 15.15 2.04 -6.25
CA PHE A 20 14.10 2.82 -5.56
C PHE A 20 12.87 1.95 -5.21
N ALA A 21 13.04 0.63 -5.14
CA ALA A 21 11.98 -0.32 -4.85
C ALA A 21 11.63 -0.39 -3.37
N ASP A 22 12.51 0.10 -2.49
CA ASP A 22 12.34 -0.06 -1.05
C ASP A 22 11.69 1.20 -0.45
N SER A 23 10.40 1.12 -0.13
CA SER A 23 9.63 2.22 0.45
C SER A 23 8.46 1.67 1.30
N PRO A 24 7.82 2.49 2.16
CA PRO A 24 6.73 2.04 3.02
C PRO A 24 5.62 1.29 2.30
N ALA A 25 5.20 1.75 1.12
CA ALA A 25 4.12 1.12 0.35
C ALA A 25 4.56 -0.19 -0.33
N THR A 26 5.85 -0.33 -0.64
CA THR A 26 6.38 -1.40 -1.49
C THR A 26 7.00 -2.56 -0.71
N SER A 27 7.34 -2.33 0.56
CA SER A 27 8.11 -3.26 1.41
C SER A 27 7.40 -3.66 2.70
N THR A 28 6.08 -3.50 2.75
CA THR A 28 5.23 -3.99 3.85
C THR A 28 4.25 -5.08 3.35
N PRO A 29 4.72 -6.28 2.98
CA PRO A 29 3.90 -7.33 2.34
C PRO A 29 3.00 -8.08 3.35
N PHE A 30 2.23 -7.35 4.15
CA PHE A 30 1.44 -7.93 5.24
C PHE A 30 0.33 -8.89 4.78
N SER A 31 0.01 -8.92 3.49
CA SER A 31 -0.87 -9.91 2.88
C SER A 31 -0.38 -11.35 3.04
N GLU A 32 0.91 -11.58 3.28
CA GLU A 32 1.48 -12.89 3.57
C GLU A 32 0.80 -13.57 4.77
N ALA A 33 0.37 -12.77 5.76
CA ALA A 33 -0.37 -13.25 6.92
C ALA A 33 -1.83 -13.67 6.61
N TYR A 34 -2.29 -13.54 5.36
CA TYR A 34 -3.67 -13.83 4.92
C TYR A 34 -3.74 -14.80 3.73
N LEU A 35 -2.66 -15.52 3.43
CA LEU A 35 -2.62 -16.47 2.30
C LEU A 35 -3.50 -17.72 2.50
N ASP A 36 -4.08 -17.91 3.69
CA ASP A 36 -5.18 -18.85 3.95
C ASP A 36 -6.48 -18.45 3.22
N ILE A 37 -6.63 -17.19 2.80
CA ILE A 37 -7.78 -16.71 2.02
C ILE A 37 -7.48 -16.91 0.52
N PRO A 38 -8.25 -17.77 -0.19
CA PRO A 38 -7.95 -18.09 -1.59
C PRO A 38 -7.84 -16.88 -2.51
N LEU A 39 -8.73 -15.89 -2.35
CA LEU A 39 -8.71 -14.67 -3.17
C LEU A 39 -7.48 -13.78 -2.91
N VAL A 40 -6.92 -13.78 -1.70
CA VAL A 40 -5.68 -13.04 -1.40
C VAL A 40 -4.50 -13.70 -2.13
N LYS A 41 -4.43 -15.03 -2.10
CA LYS A 41 -3.41 -15.77 -2.86
C LYS A 41 -3.53 -15.54 -4.37
N ILE A 42 -4.73 -15.59 -4.92
CA ILE A 42 -4.96 -15.31 -6.35
C ILE A 42 -4.57 -13.86 -6.69
N ALA A 43 -4.86 -12.90 -5.80
CA ALA A 43 -4.47 -11.51 -5.98
C ALA A 43 -2.94 -11.35 -6.02
N GLN A 44 -2.21 -12.09 -5.18
CA GLN A 44 -0.74 -12.14 -5.19
C GLN A 44 -0.19 -12.69 -6.51
N GLU A 45 -0.79 -13.76 -7.03
CA GLU A 45 -0.35 -14.40 -8.27
C GLU A 45 -0.67 -13.55 -9.51
N GLN A 46 -1.84 -12.91 -9.54
CA GLN A 46 -2.32 -12.17 -10.73
C GLN A 46 -1.86 -10.71 -10.75
N GLY A 47 -1.76 -10.08 -9.58
CA GLY A 47 -1.47 -8.65 -9.43
C GLY A 47 -2.55 -7.72 -9.99
N VAL A 48 -3.63 -8.22 -10.59
CA VAL A 48 -4.66 -7.40 -11.25
C VAL A 48 -6.03 -7.77 -10.69
N LEU A 49 -6.85 -6.76 -10.39
CA LEU A 49 -8.22 -6.97 -9.93
C LEU A 49 -9.07 -7.65 -11.00
N ASN A 50 -9.83 -8.65 -10.56
CA ASN A 50 -10.93 -9.23 -11.33
C ASN A 50 -12.29 -8.93 -10.66
N GLU A 51 -13.39 -9.31 -11.30
CA GLU A 51 -14.73 -8.99 -10.81
C GLU A 51 -15.04 -9.63 -9.44
N GLU A 52 -14.51 -10.81 -9.16
CA GLU A 52 -14.69 -11.50 -7.88
C GLU A 52 -13.96 -10.79 -6.75
N MET A 53 -12.73 -10.35 -6.99
CA MET A 53 -11.98 -9.51 -6.06
C MET A 53 -12.70 -8.18 -5.81
N CYS A 54 -13.26 -7.55 -6.84
CA CYS A 54 -14.07 -6.34 -6.66
C CYS A 54 -15.32 -6.60 -5.80
N ARG A 55 -16.01 -7.74 -5.99
CA ARG A 55 -17.11 -8.15 -5.10
C ARG A 55 -16.63 -8.30 -3.65
N PHE A 56 -15.52 -9.00 -3.44
CA PHE A 56 -14.89 -9.19 -2.13
C PHE A 56 -14.58 -7.84 -1.45
N LEU A 57 -13.95 -6.91 -2.16
CA LEU A 57 -13.59 -5.59 -1.63
C LEU A 57 -14.81 -4.75 -1.23
N THR A 58 -15.98 -5.01 -1.81
CA THR A 58 -17.19 -4.24 -1.53
C THR A 58 -18.27 -4.96 -0.72
N ASP A 59 -18.03 -6.21 -0.33
CA ASP A 59 -18.92 -7.00 0.53
C ASP A 59 -18.83 -6.52 1.99
N LEU A 60 -19.98 -6.22 2.61
CA LEU A 60 -20.02 -5.70 3.98
C LEU A 60 -19.72 -6.76 5.05
N ASN A 61 -19.78 -8.05 4.70
CA ASN A 61 -19.50 -9.16 5.61
C ASN A 61 -18.01 -9.51 5.68
N ILE A 62 -17.21 -9.01 4.74
CA ILE A 62 -15.76 -9.18 4.74
C ILE A 62 -15.13 -8.08 5.59
N SER A 63 -14.26 -8.48 6.53
CA SER A 63 -13.58 -7.58 7.44
C SER A 63 -12.59 -6.65 6.72
N LEU A 64 -12.26 -5.52 7.36
CA LEU A 64 -11.42 -4.50 6.73
C LEU A 64 -10.01 -5.00 6.47
N ASP A 65 -9.43 -5.75 7.40
CA ASP A 65 -8.09 -6.32 7.28
C ASP A 65 -7.96 -7.27 6.09
N GLN A 66 -8.93 -8.15 5.87
CA GLN A 66 -8.95 -9.07 4.73
C GLN A 66 -9.01 -8.30 3.40
N LYS A 67 -9.77 -7.19 3.35
CA LYS A 67 -9.80 -6.32 2.17
C LYS A 67 -8.48 -5.60 1.95
N ALA A 68 -7.89 -5.07 3.02
CA ALA A 68 -6.57 -4.44 2.96
C ALA A 68 -5.50 -5.44 2.52
N ALA A 69 -5.57 -6.68 3.00
CA ALA A 69 -4.68 -7.77 2.61
C ALA A 69 -4.84 -8.15 1.14
N LEU A 70 -6.06 -8.22 0.62
CA LEU A 70 -6.27 -8.45 -0.82
C LEU A 70 -5.64 -7.32 -1.65
N VAL A 71 -5.82 -6.06 -1.25
CA VAL A 71 -5.20 -4.92 -1.93
C VAL A 71 -3.68 -4.96 -1.85
N ASN A 72 -3.11 -5.24 -0.67
CA ASN A 72 -1.67 -5.42 -0.48
C ASN A 72 -1.11 -6.56 -1.35
N ALA A 73 -1.83 -7.69 -1.43
CA ALA A 73 -1.43 -8.85 -2.21
C ALA A 73 -1.31 -8.55 -3.71
N LEU A 74 -2.18 -7.70 -4.26
CA LEU A 74 -2.03 -7.27 -5.65
C LEU A 74 -0.62 -6.70 -5.89
N GLY A 75 -0.04 -6.04 -4.89
CA GLY A 75 1.30 -5.46 -4.97
C GLY A 75 1.37 -4.26 -5.91
N TRP A 76 2.60 -3.88 -6.23
CA TRP A 76 2.95 -2.72 -7.04
C TRP A 76 3.84 -3.14 -8.22
N LYS A 77 4.08 -2.22 -9.15
CA LYS A 77 5.15 -2.35 -10.16
C LYS A 77 5.70 -0.98 -10.55
N PHE A 78 6.93 -0.93 -11.03
CA PHE A 78 7.60 0.33 -11.35
C PHE A 78 6.86 1.15 -12.40
N GLU A 79 6.29 0.50 -13.43
CA GLU A 79 5.52 1.16 -14.50
C GLU A 79 4.11 1.60 -14.06
N GLY A 80 3.77 1.39 -12.79
CA GLY A 80 2.45 1.67 -12.23
C GLY A 80 1.37 0.69 -12.69
N LYS A 81 0.24 0.64 -12.00
CA LYS A 81 -0.84 -0.34 -12.25
C LYS A 81 -2.16 0.37 -12.58
N LYS A 82 -3.22 -0.42 -12.80
CA LYS A 82 -4.55 0.08 -13.19
C LYS A 82 -5.67 -0.45 -12.30
N ASN A 83 -5.35 -0.97 -11.12
CA ASN A 83 -6.36 -1.56 -10.26
C ASN A 83 -7.32 -0.49 -9.70
N THR A 84 -6.86 0.74 -9.46
CA THR A 84 -7.72 1.88 -9.13
C THR A 84 -8.72 2.18 -10.24
N GLU A 85 -8.30 2.12 -11.51
CA GLU A 85 -9.19 2.34 -12.65
C GLU A 85 -10.25 1.23 -12.72
N ILE A 86 -9.83 -0.04 -12.62
CA ILE A 86 -10.73 -1.20 -12.62
C ILE A 86 -11.75 -1.10 -11.49
N PHE A 87 -11.30 -0.80 -10.27
CA PHE A 87 -12.18 -0.67 -9.11
C PHE A 87 -13.13 0.52 -9.23
N THR A 88 -12.65 1.64 -9.79
CA THR A 88 -13.49 2.80 -10.08
C THR A 88 -14.62 2.45 -11.04
N GLN A 89 -14.31 1.78 -12.15
CA GLN A 89 -15.32 1.33 -13.12
C GLN A 89 -16.33 0.37 -12.47
N TYR A 90 -15.86 -0.53 -11.63
CA TYR A 90 -16.72 -1.44 -10.86
C TYR A 90 -17.69 -0.67 -9.94
N LEU A 91 -17.20 0.30 -9.17
CA LEU A 91 -18.02 1.11 -8.27
C LEU A 91 -19.04 1.98 -9.04
N MET A 92 -18.63 2.58 -10.16
CA MET A 92 -19.54 3.32 -11.05
C MET A 92 -20.71 2.46 -11.50
N LYS A 93 -20.43 1.21 -11.91
CA LYS A 93 -21.46 0.23 -12.31
C LYS A 93 -22.33 -0.22 -11.13
N LYS A 94 -21.71 -0.56 -9.99
CA LYS A 94 -22.39 -1.02 -8.76
C LYS A 94 -23.44 -0.01 -8.29
N TYR A 95 -23.07 1.27 -8.25
CA TYR A 95 -23.93 2.34 -7.77
C TYR A 95 -24.75 3.02 -8.87
N ARG A 96 -24.58 2.61 -10.13
CA ARG A 96 -25.25 3.19 -11.31
C ARG A 96 -25.05 4.70 -11.43
N PHE A 97 -23.85 5.18 -11.10
CA PHE A 97 -23.52 6.60 -11.24
C PHE A 97 -23.50 6.99 -12.73
N GLN A 98 -24.13 8.12 -13.06
CA GLN A 98 -24.19 8.69 -14.42
C GLN A 98 -23.25 9.89 -14.59
N THR A 99 -22.29 10.05 -13.68
CA THR A 99 -21.29 11.12 -13.71
C THR A 99 -20.04 10.69 -14.47
N LYS A 100 -19.23 11.66 -14.90
CA LYS A 100 -17.92 11.37 -15.52
C LYS A 100 -16.94 10.80 -14.48
N ASP A 101 -16.90 11.42 -13.31
CA ASP A 101 -15.98 11.06 -12.23
C ASP A 101 -16.72 10.33 -11.11
N LEU A 102 -15.99 9.47 -10.39
CA LEU A 102 -16.52 8.73 -9.25
C LEU A 102 -16.90 9.69 -8.11
N PRO A 103 -18.17 9.70 -7.64
CA PRO A 103 -18.58 10.48 -6.48
C PRO A 103 -18.00 9.87 -5.20
N ILE A 104 -16.73 10.14 -4.89
CA ILE A 104 -15.99 9.59 -3.74
C ILE A 104 -16.74 9.80 -2.42
N TYR A 105 -17.50 10.88 -2.30
CA TYR A 105 -18.31 11.21 -1.12
C TYR A 105 -19.48 10.24 -0.86
N ALA A 106 -19.92 9.50 -1.88
CA ALA A 106 -21.01 8.54 -1.80
C ALA A 106 -20.53 7.11 -1.47
N LEU A 107 -19.22 6.86 -1.48
CA LEU A 107 -18.65 5.55 -1.19
C LEU A 107 -18.68 5.24 0.29
N ASN A 108 -18.81 3.95 0.61
CA ASN A 108 -18.71 3.52 2.00
C ASN A 108 -17.25 3.48 2.47
N ARG A 109 -17.06 3.41 3.79
CA ARG A 109 -15.75 3.41 4.46
C ARG A 109 -14.74 2.39 3.91
N SER A 110 -15.20 1.16 3.62
CA SER A 110 -14.33 0.08 3.15
C SER A 110 -13.93 0.29 1.70
N GLU A 111 -14.84 0.81 0.88
CA GLU A 111 -14.57 1.16 -0.51
C GLU A 111 -13.58 2.33 -0.61
N LEU A 112 -13.69 3.33 0.27
CA LEU A 112 -12.73 4.43 0.35
C LEU A 112 -11.32 3.94 0.73
N MET A 113 -11.21 3.09 1.75
CA MET A 113 -9.94 2.51 2.15
C MET A 113 -9.31 1.72 0.99
N CYS A 114 -10.09 0.83 0.35
CA CYS A 114 -9.59 0.03 -0.77
C CYS A 114 -9.18 0.92 -1.95
N LEU A 115 -10.01 1.90 -2.34
CA LEU A 115 -9.71 2.80 -3.45
C LEU A 115 -8.43 3.61 -3.21
N GLY A 116 -8.29 4.17 -2.01
CA GLY A 116 -7.10 4.93 -1.63
C GLY A 116 -5.85 4.06 -1.61
N TYR A 117 -5.93 2.84 -1.07
CA TYR A 117 -4.78 1.94 -1.00
C TYR A 117 -4.40 1.38 -2.37
N LEU A 118 -5.37 1.02 -3.21
CA LEU A 118 -5.13 0.68 -4.62
C LEU A 118 -4.41 1.83 -5.33
N LYS A 119 -4.84 3.07 -5.09
CA LYS A 119 -4.23 4.25 -5.72
C LYS A 119 -2.78 4.46 -5.29
N LEU A 120 -2.47 4.15 -4.02
CA LEU A 120 -1.11 4.17 -3.52
C LEU A 120 -0.24 3.14 -4.25
N LEU A 121 -0.71 1.91 -4.39
CA LEU A 121 0.07 0.82 -5.02
C LEU A 121 0.13 0.92 -6.55
N ASP A 122 -0.86 1.55 -7.18
CA ASP A 122 -0.87 1.83 -8.61
C ASP A 122 0.15 2.91 -8.99
N ASP A 123 0.42 3.90 -8.10
CA ASP A 123 1.35 5.02 -8.34
C ASP A 123 1.95 5.54 -7.02
N TYR A 124 2.89 4.76 -6.45
CA TYR A 124 3.52 5.07 -5.16
C TYR A 124 4.51 6.23 -5.24
N PHE A 125 4.86 6.69 -6.45
CA PHE A 125 5.65 7.91 -6.68
C PHE A 125 4.83 9.19 -6.47
N HIS A 126 3.49 9.12 -6.55
CA HIS A 126 2.59 10.27 -6.35
C HIS A 126 1.53 9.99 -5.26
N PRO A 127 1.95 9.78 -3.99
CA PRO A 127 1.10 9.24 -2.94
C PRO A 127 0.04 10.22 -2.40
N LEU A 128 0.14 11.52 -2.69
CA LEU A 128 -0.70 12.56 -2.07
C LEU A 128 -2.20 12.34 -2.28
N GLU A 129 -2.64 12.00 -3.48
CA GLU A 129 -4.06 11.77 -3.76
C GLU A 129 -4.57 10.47 -3.11
N ALA A 130 -3.74 9.43 -3.07
CA ALA A 130 -4.05 8.20 -2.34
C ALA A 130 -4.21 8.48 -0.84
N MET A 131 -3.27 9.23 -0.24
CA MET A 131 -3.31 9.64 1.16
C MET A 131 -4.59 10.43 1.47
N LYS A 132 -4.99 11.41 0.66
CA LYS A 132 -6.23 12.18 0.88
C LYS A 132 -7.48 11.30 0.94
N ILE A 133 -7.56 10.26 0.09
CA ILE A 133 -8.66 9.30 0.09
C ILE A 133 -8.63 8.44 1.37
N LEU A 134 -7.45 7.97 1.77
CA LEU A 134 -7.27 7.19 3.00
C LEU A 134 -7.58 7.99 4.26
N GLU A 135 -7.18 9.26 4.34
CA GLU A 135 -7.55 10.14 5.45
C GLU A 135 -9.06 10.36 5.55
N ARG A 136 -9.77 10.34 4.42
CA ARG A 136 -11.24 10.36 4.42
C ARG A 136 -11.81 9.06 4.98
N ALA A 137 -11.27 7.90 4.59
CA ALA A 137 -11.66 6.62 5.19
C ALA A 137 -11.42 6.62 6.70
N LEU A 138 -10.28 7.16 7.14
CA LEU A 138 -9.91 7.30 8.55
C LEU A 138 -10.89 8.20 9.33
N LYS A 139 -11.32 9.33 8.75
CA LYS A 139 -12.34 10.19 9.38
C LYS A 139 -13.67 9.47 9.62
N ILE A 140 -14.03 8.51 8.77
CA ILE A 140 -15.25 7.70 8.91
C ILE A 140 -15.05 6.54 9.90
N LYS A 141 -13.83 5.99 9.99
CA LYS A 141 -13.47 4.89 10.88
C LYS A 141 -12.19 5.17 11.69
N PRO A 142 -12.24 6.14 12.62
CA PRO A 142 -11.04 6.58 13.33
C PRO A 142 -10.50 5.54 14.30
N LYS A 143 -11.34 4.58 14.73
CA LYS A 143 -10.96 3.53 15.68
C LYS A 143 -10.45 2.24 15.03
N SER A 144 -10.60 2.04 13.72
CA SER A 144 -10.14 0.81 13.07
C SER A 144 -8.61 0.79 13.01
N PHE A 145 -7.96 -0.22 13.58
CA PHE A 145 -6.51 -0.38 13.46
C PHE A 145 -6.11 -0.52 11.99
N THR A 146 -6.83 -1.32 11.22
CA THR A 146 -6.61 -1.54 9.79
C THR A 146 -6.56 -0.22 9.01
N VAL A 147 -7.58 0.64 9.18
CA VAL A 147 -7.63 1.92 8.45
C VAL A 147 -6.50 2.83 8.90
N ASN A 148 -6.18 2.84 10.20
CA ASN A 148 -5.08 3.63 10.75
C ASN A 148 -3.73 3.20 10.17
N ILE A 149 -3.41 1.90 10.18
CA ILE A 149 -2.10 1.42 9.74
C ILE A 149 -1.90 1.55 8.23
N VAL A 150 -2.93 1.30 7.42
CA VAL A 150 -2.87 1.54 5.95
C VAL A 150 -2.70 3.04 5.66
N THR A 151 -3.36 3.91 6.43
CA THR A 151 -3.17 5.37 6.30
C THR A 151 -1.78 5.81 6.75
N ALA A 152 -1.22 5.18 7.78
CA ALA A 152 0.15 5.43 8.23
C ALA A 152 1.19 5.04 7.16
N ILE A 153 1.00 3.90 6.47
CA ILE A 153 1.83 3.50 5.32
C ILE A 153 1.78 4.57 4.22
N ALA A 154 0.60 5.08 3.88
CA ALA A 154 0.47 6.13 2.87
C ALA A 154 1.14 7.44 3.29
N ARG A 155 1.04 7.82 4.57
CA ARG A 155 1.74 9.00 5.11
C ARG A 155 3.25 8.81 5.10
N GLY A 156 3.72 7.61 5.46
CA GLY A 156 5.13 7.22 5.34
C GLY A 156 5.61 7.32 3.90
N GLN A 157 4.80 6.86 2.92
CA GLN A 157 5.13 7.00 1.51
C GLN A 157 5.26 8.46 1.07
N VAL A 158 4.41 9.36 1.58
CA VAL A 158 4.54 10.81 1.33
C VAL A 158 5.84 11.33 1.93
N ALA A 159 6.16 10.96 3.18
CA ALA A 159 7.36 11.42 3.88
C ALA A 159 8.67 10.82 3.35
N PHE A 160 8.59 9.76 2.54
CA PHE A 160 9.73 8.99 2.06
C PHE A 160 10.82 9.85 1.39
N ASP A 161 10.43 10.91 0.68
CA ASP A 161 11.37 11.77 -0.04
C ASP A 161 11.99 12.89 0.81
N TYR A 162 11.52 13.13 2.05
CA TYR A 162 11.92 14.33 2.80
C TYR A 162 12.05 14.20 4.32
N ASP A 163 11.44 13.20 4.97
CA ASP A 163 11.50 13.03 6.43
C ASP A 163 11.35 11.55 6.81
N TRP A 164 12.49 10.87 6.94
CA TRP A 164 12.53 9.44 7.23
C TRP A 164 12.09 9.12 8.66
N CYS A 165 12.37 9.99 9.63
CA CYS A 165 11.88 9.81 10.99
C CYS A 165 10.34 9.76 11.04
N GLN A 166 9.66 10.60 10.25
CA GLN A 166 8.20 10.61 10.21
C GLN A 166 7.59 9.28 9.77
N ILE A 167 8.27 8.52 8.90
CA ILE A 167 7.81 7.19 8.47
C ILE A 167 7.59 6.29 9.69
N TRP A 168 8.59 6.20 10.57
CA TRP A 168 8.47 5.45 11.82
C TRP A 168 7.42 6.06 12.75
N CYS A 169 7.44 7.38 12.94
CA CYS A 169 6.53 8.06 13.86
C CYS A 169 5.04 7.83 13.52
N PHE A 170 4.69 7.79 12.22
CA PHE A 170 3.34 7.47 11.78
C PHE A 170 2.92 6.05 12.17
N ALA A 171 3.80 5.06 11.97
CA ALA A 171 3.53 3.67 12.37
C ALA A 171 3.46 3.53 13.89
N GLU A 172 4.45 4.06 14.61
CA GLU A 172 4.55 4.00 16.06
C GLU A 172 3.31 4.60 16.76
N THR A 173 2.79 5.71 16.23
CA THR A 173 1.56 6.34 16.72
C THR A 173 0.37 5.36 16.68
N VAL A 174 0.25 4.58 15.60
CA VAL A 174 -0.83 3.59 15.45
C VAL A 174 -0.60 2.40 16.39
N LEU A 175 0.62 1.86 16.41
CA LEU A 175 1.01 0.68 17.19
C LEU A 175 0.83 0.88 18.71
N ASN A 176 1.10 2.09 19.19
CA ASN A 176 0.97 2.44 20.60
C ASN A 176 -0.44 2.89 21.01
N ASN A 177 -1.35 3.07 20.06
CA ASN A 177 -2.71 3.52 20.35
C ASN A 177 -3.61 2.38 20.82
N LYS A 178 -3.70 2.20 22.15
CA LYS A 178 -4.54 1.17 22.80
C LYS A 178 -6.05 1.42 22.73
N SER A 179 -6.49 2.53 22.12
CA SER A 179 -7.91 2.83 21.94
C SER A 179 -8.48 2.34 20.61
N LEU A 180 -7.63 1.80 19.73
CA LEU A 180 -8.04 1.24 18.44
C LEU A 180 -8.66 -0.14 18.61
N GLU A 181 -9.60 -0.46 17.72
CA GLU A 181 -10.18 -1.78 17.55
C GLU A 181 -9.11 -2.73 17.00
N GLU A 182 -8.92 -3.88 17.64
CA GLU A 182 -8.02 -4.94 17.18
C GLU A 182 -8.63 -5.70 15.99
N ASP A 183 -8.77 -5.01 14.86
CA ASP A 183 -9.41 -5.51 13.65
C ASP A 183 -8.43 -5.95 12.57
N PHE A 184 -7.20 -6.34 12.95
CA PHE A 184 -6.08 -6.69 12.07
C PHE A 184 -5.25 -7.83 12.67
N ARG A 185 -4.77 -8.78 11.86
CA ARG A 185 -3.97 -9.93 12.35
C ARG A 185 -2.65 -9.51 13.00
N PRO A 186 -2.29 -10.05 14.17
CA PRO A 186 -1.00 -9.77 14.82
C PRO A 186 0.23 -10.09 13.95
N GLU A 187 0.17 -11.16 13.15
CA GLU A 187 1.24 -11.56 12.23
C GLU A 187 1.44 -10.51 11.14
N ALA A 188 0.33 -9.95 10.62
CA ALA A 188 0.36 -8.87 9.64
C ALA A 188 0.97 -7.59 10.22
N THR A 189 0.65 -7.26 11.48
CA THR A 189 1.28 -6.15 12.21
C THR A 189 2.79 -6.36 12.34
N SER A 190 3.23 -7.58 12.64
CA SER A 190 4.66 -7.91 12.78
C SER A 190 5.42 -7.65 11.48
N ILE A 191 4.88 -8.09 10.34
CA ILE A 191 5.48 -7.84 9.01
C ILE A 191 5.63 -6.33 8.73
N ILE A 192 4.62 -5.52 9.08
CA ILE A 192 4.70 -4.07 8.90
C ILE A 192 5.79 -3.47 9.79
N VAL A 193 5.87 -3.89 11.06
CA VAL A 193 6.84 -3.40 12.03
C VAL A 193 8.26 -3.75 11.62
N ASP A 194 8.51 -4.99 11.19
CA ASP A 194 9.83 -5.49 10.80
C ASP A 194 10.49 -4.60 9.74
N TYR A 195 9.69 -4.04 8.84
CA TYR A 195 10.17 -3.09 7.85
C TYR A 195 10.22 -1.64 8.36
N LEU A 196 9.10 -1.12 8.90
CA LEU A 196 9.02 0.31 9.22
C LEU A 196 9.92 0.72 10.39
N ILE A 197 10.32 -0.21 11.27
CA ILE A 197 11.25 0.06 12.37
C ILE A 197 12.64 0.44 11.88
N LEU A 198 13.01 0.09 10.64
CA LEU A 198 14.30 0.46 10.05
C LEU A 198 14.48 1.98 9.94
N TYR A 199 13.38 2.74 9.87
CA TYR A 199 13.40 4.21 9.83
C TYR A 199 13.50 4.87 11.20
N ARG A 200 13.47 4.09 12.29
CA ARG A 200 13.53 4.63 13.65
C ARG A 200 14.84 5.36 13.93
N ASP A 201 15.95 4.87 13.38
CA ASP A 201 17.27 5.43 13.64
C ASP A 201 17.41 6.85 13.05
N SER A 202 16.70 7.15 11.96
CA SER A 202 16.63 8.49 11.36
C SER A 202 15.97 9.54 12.28
N CYS A 203 15.36 9.15 13.41
CA CYS A 203 14.86 10.09 14.42
C CYS A 203 15.94 10.64 15.36
N PHE A 204 17.16 10.11 15.29
CA PHE A 204 18.27 10.50 16.16
C PHE A 204 19.45 11.11 15.39
N GLU A 205 19.34 11.20 14.07
CA GLU A 205 20.30 11.86 13.16
C GLU A 205 20.03 13.37 13.05
#